data_AF-A0A916E3H3-F1
#
_entry.id   AF-A0A916E3H3-F1
#
_cell.length_a   1.000
_cell.length_b   1.000
_cell.length_c   1.000
_cell.angle_alpha   90.00
_cell.angle_beta   90.00
_cell.angle_gamma   90.00
#
_symmetry.space_group_name_H-M   'P 1'
#
loop_
_entity.id
_entity.type
_entity.pdbx_description
1 polymer ?
#
loop_
_entity_poly.entity_id
_entity_poly.type
_entity_poly.pdbx_seq_one_letter_code
_entity_poly.pdbx_strand_id
1 'polypeptide(L)'
;MEPVEYDETIHPVVWLNKIKSCCYKNQITKKEDIMEFCKSMIHPSIDVSKSSTFDEILNILKTDALFALFKYSVEEKLQNLKFDPKNKDHVQFIKKIKSLNDLIGYFNQSFLKRRKLIRSGSCISLKHVATGKYLTSCNMHYKTGSKGSIVFASQTLSNLNSLWIVSDFENESNPIVYGKNKVYFLNKGVNENIFISGDYKSPSTGNWEVSCTREIYEHLIESDSTNNNDTYYIKSKEIINIRDMETNNCILHSHEFPFTIDNETYQEVVGHKGRVDRNDKWCI
;
A
#
# COMPACT_ATOMS: atom_id res chain seq x y z
N MET A 1 -5.55 2.41 -20.05
CA MET A 1 -5.15 3.80 -19.79
C MET A 1 -4.64 4.31 -21.11
N GLU A 2 -5.38 5.22 -21.73
CA GLU A 2 -5.05 5.74 -23.04
C GLU A 2 -3.79 6.60 -22.96
N PRO A 3 -2.95 6.60 -24.02
CA PRO A 3 -1.78 7.47 -24.07
C PRO A 3 -2.25 8.93 -24.13
N VAL A 4 -1.60 9.80 -23.35
CA VAL A 4 -1.97 11.22 -23.22
C VAL A 4 -0.93 12.03 -23.97
N GLU A 5 -1.35 12.79 -24.97
CA GLU A 5 -0.47 13.76 -25.65
C GLU A 5 0.05 14.79 -24.66
N TYR A 6 1.25 15.31 -24.91
CA TYR A 6 1.77 16.41 -24.11
C TYR A 6 1.00 17.69 -24.48
N ASP A 7 0.13 18.13 -23.58
CA ASP A 7 -0.81 19.24 -23.80
C ASP A 7 -0.53 20.44 -22.88
N GLU A 8 0.68 20.55 -22.34
CA GLU A 8 1.12 21.63 -21.42
C GLU A 8 0.38 21.66 -20.07
N THR A 9 -0.66 20.87 -19.85
CA THR A 9 -1.42 20.88 -18.57
C THR A 9 -0.77 20.01 -17.49
N ILE A 10 0.27 19.27 -17.86
CA ILE A 10 0.93 18.25 -17.05
C ILE A 10 2.44 18.49 -17.00
N HIS A 11 3.03 18.35 -15.81
CA HIS A 11 4.48 18.49 -15.66
C HIS A 11 5.24 17.42 -16.51
N PRO A 12 6.28 17.79 -17.30
CA PRO A 12 6.94 16.90 -18.26
C PRO A 12 7.39 15.54 -17.70
N VAL A 13 7.91 15.52 -16.47
CA VAL A 13 8.33 14.28 -15.80
C VAL A 13 7.14 13.35 -15.49
N VAL A 14 6.01 13.94 -15.07
CA VAL A 14 4.81 13.17 -14.74
C VAL A 14 4.20 12.60 -16.01
N TRP A 15 4.16 13.40 -17.08
CA TRP A 15 3.74 12.97 -18.41
C TRP A 15 4.59 11.81 -18.94
N LEU A 16 5.93 11.94 -18.94
CA LEU A 16 6.83 10.88 -19.42
C LEU A 16 6.63 9.57 -18.66
N ASN A 17 6.40 9.62 -17.35
CA ASN A 17 6.13 8.42 -16.55
C ASN A 17 4.81 7.75 -16.92
N LYS A 18 3.78 8.52 -17.30
CA LYS A 18 2.52 7.98 -17.83
C LYS A 18 2.74 7.30 -19.19
N ILE A 19 3.50 7.92 -20.08
CA ILE A 19 3.85 7.33 -21.39
C ILE A 19 4.58 6.01 -21.21
N LYS A 20 5.66 5.97 -20.39
CA LYS A 20 6.39 4.73 -20.09
C LYS A 20 5.47 3.64 -19.54
N SER A 21 4.59 4.00 -18.60
CA SER A 21 3.61 3.06 -18.05
C SER A 21 2.63 2.53 -19.10
N CYS A 22 2.26 3.34 -20.09
CA CYS A 22 1.43 2.93 -21.22
C CYS A 22 2.20 1.97 -22.15
N CYS A 23 3.45 2.30 -22.50
CA CYS A 23 4.30 1.44 -23.32
C CYS A 23 4.45 0.04 -22.71
N TYR A 24 4.77 -0.05 -21.41
CA TYR A 24 4.94 -1.34 -20.74
C TYR A 24 3.65 -2.18 -20.72
N LYS A 25 2.48 -1.55 -20.58
CA LYS A 25 1.19 -2.25 -20.66
C LYS A 25 0.92 -2.82 -22.05
N ASN A 26 1.38 -2.13 -23.09
CA ASN A 26 1.27 -2.57 -24.48
C ASN A 26 2.49 -3.41 -24.93
N GLN A 27 3.30 -3.90 -23.98
CA GLN A 27 4.47 -4.76 -24.24
C GLN A 27 5.57 -4.09 -25.08
N ILE A 28 5.55 -2.75 -25.19
CA ILE A 28 6.63 -1.98 -25.78
C ILE A 28 7.73 -1.84 -24.72
N THR A 29 8.81 -2.56 -24.90
CA THR A 29 9.88 -2.71 -23.89
C THR A 29 11.24 -2.21 -24.36
N LYS A 30 11.46 -2.09 -25.67
CA LYS A 30 12.71 -1.55 -26.22
C LYS A 30 12.77 -0.05 -26.01
N LYS A 31 13.93 0.44 -25.59
CA LYS A 31 14.13 1.86 -25.26
C LYS A 31 13.90 2.74 -26.49
N GLU A 32 14.33 2.28 -27.66
CA GLU A 32 14.22 2.98 -28.94
C GLU A 32 12.75 3.15 -29.34
N ASP A 33 11.96 2.08 -29.27
CA ASP A 33 10.52 2.10 -29.56
C ASP A 33 9.76 3.01 -28.59
N ILE A 34 10.11 2.98 -27.30
CA ILE A 34 9.54 3.89 -26.30
C ILE A 34 9.92 5.34 -26.61
N MET A 35 11.14 5.59 -27.08
CA MET A 35 11.61 6.93 -27.43
C MET A 35 10.85 7.49 -28.63
N GLU A 36 10.69 6.68 -29.68
CA GLU A 36 9.95 7.06 -30.89
C GLU A 36 8.49 7.35 -30.56
N PHE A 37 7.86 6.47 -29.76
CA PHE A 37 6.52 6.69 -29.25
C PHE A 37 6.42 7.96 -28.38
N CYS A 38 7.38 8.21 -27.49
CA CYS A 38 7.40 9.45 -26.71
C CYS A 38 7.43 10.70 -27.61
N LYS A 39 8.25 10.70 -28.66
CA LYS A 39 8.34 11.81 -29.61
C LYS A 39 7.04 12.02 -30.38
N SER A 40 6.35 10.94 -30.77
CA SER A 40 5.07 11.05 -31.50
C SER A 40 3.93 11.63 -30.67
N MET A 41 4.04 11.59 -29.33
CA MET A 41 3.04 12.13 -28.41
C MET A 41 3.32 13.61 -28.04
N ILE A 42 4.31 14.25 -28.66
CA ILE A 42 4.64 15.66 -28.47
C ILE A 42 4.21 16.42 -29.71
N HIS A 43 3.55 17.56 -29.51
CA HIS A 43 3.10 18.39 -30.63
C HIS A 43 4.29 18.84 -31.50
N PRO A 44 4.20 18.82 -32.84
CA PRO A 44 5.30 19.14 -33.74
C PRO A 44 5.92 20.55 -33.58
N SER A 45 5.24 21.46 -32.89
CA SER A 45 5.76 22.80 -32.57
C SER A 45 6.96 22.77 -31.62
N ILE A 46 7.15 21.68 -30.87
CA ILE A 46 8.30 21.50 -29.97
C ILE A 46 9.30 20.55 -30.64
N ASP A 47 10.46 21.07 -31.05
CA ASP A 47 11.47 20.26 -31.74
C ASP A 47 12.22 19.35 -30.77
N VAL A 48 11.76 18.10 -30.66
CA VAL A 48 12.43 17.01 -29.94
C VAL A 48 13.15 16.03 -30.87
N SER A 49 13.20 16.30 -32.17
CA SER A 49 13.69 15.36 -33.19
C SER A 49 15.12 14.92 -32.92
N LYS A 50 15.98 15.87 -32.54
CA LYS A 50 17.41 15.69 -32.24
C LYS A 50 17.70 15.02 -30.90
N SER A 51 16.69 14.85 -30.04
CA SER A 51 16.91 14.26 -28.71
C SER A 51 17.21 12.76 -28.83
N SER A 52 18.28 12.33 -28.18
CA SER A 52 18.72 10.94 -28.08
C SER A 52 18.41 10.31 -26.72
N THR A 53 18.12 11.15 -25.72
CA THR A 53 17.81 10.72 -24.35
C THR A 53 16.49 11.29 -23.85
N PHE A 54 15.89 10.62 -22.85
CA PHE A 54 14.67 11.12 -22.21
C PHE A 54 14.94 12.43 -21.44
N ASP A 55 16.15 12.58 -20.90
CA ASP A 55 16.53 13.78 -20.16
C ASP A 55 16.66 15.00 -21.09
N GLU A 56 17.15 14.81 -22.32
CA GLU A 56 17.12 15.84 -23.37
C GLU A 56 15.69 16.26 -23.71
N ILE A 57 14.78 15.30 -23.93
CA ILE A 57 13.36 15.60 -24.17
C ILE A 57 12.77 16.39 -22.99
N LEU A 58 13.02 15.95 -21.75
CA LEU A 58 12.53 16.64 -20.57
C LEU A 58 13.09 18.05 -20.43
N ASN A 59 14.35 18.26 -20.81
CA ASN A 59 14.96 19.60 -20.79
C ASN A 59 14.32 20.51 -21.83
N ILE A 60 14.13 20.02 -23.07
CA ILE A 60 13.45 20.78 -24.13
C ILE A 60 12.04 21.18 -23.68
N LEU A 61 11.25 20.22 -23.20
CA LEU A 61 9.90 20.47 -22.69
C LEU A 61 9.88 21.47 -21.52
N LYS A 62 10.91 21.47 -20.66
CA LYS A 62 11.01 22.42 -19.53
C LYS A 62 11.49 23.82 -19.93
N THR A 63 12.15 23.95 -21.08
CA THR A 63 12.65 25.23 -21.59
C THR A 63 11.72 25.88 -22.61
N ASP A 64 10.75 25.12 -23.14
CA ASP A 64 9.78 25.62 -24.11
C ASP A 64 8.90 26.74 -23.53
N ALA A 65 8.53 27.70 -24.40
CA ALA A 65 7.72 28.84 -24.04
C ALA A 65 6.34 28.42 -23.48
N LEU A 66 5.81 27.28 -23.93
CA LEU A 66 4.52 26.78 -23.49
C LEU A 66 4.57 26.19 -22.06
N PHE A 67 5.73 25.68 -21.62
CA PHE A 67 5.91 25.31 -20.21
C PHE A 67 5.89 26.54 -19.28
N ALA A 68 6.22 27.73 -19.78
CA ALA A 68 6.02 28.96 -19.02
C ALA A 68 4.53 29.24 -18.76
N LEU A 69 3.63 28.91 -19.69
CA LEU A 69 2.18 29.02 -19.51
C LEU A 69 1.67 28.04 -18.45
N PHE A 70 2.19 26.82 -18.42
CA PHE A 70 1.92 25.88 -17.32
C PHE A 70 2.31 26.46 -15.96
N LYS A 71 3.52 27.02 -15.84
CA LYS A 71 3.97 27.68 -14.61
C LYS A 71 3.05 28.82 -14.21
N TYR A 72 2.69 29.68 -15.16
CA TYR A 72 1.76 30.79 -14.93
C TYR A 72 0.38 30.30 -14.45
N SER A 73 -0.18 29.27 -15.07
CA SER A 73 -1.47 28.68 -14.63
C SER A 73 -1.38 28.10 -13.22
N VAL A 74 -0.26 27.45 -12.88
CA VAL A 74 -0.01 26.96 -11.51
C VAL A 74 0.12 28.13 -10.54
N GLU A 75 0.84 29.19 -10.91
CA GLU A 75 0.98 30.42 -10.11
C GLU A 75 -0.38 31.11 -9.87
N GLU A 76 -1.21 31.27 -10.89
CA GLU A 76 -2.57 31.82 -10.77
C GLU A 76 -3.44 30.97 -9.84
N LYS A 77 -3.41 29.64 -9.98
CA LYS A 77 -4.13 28.72 -9.08
C LYS A 77 -3.62 28.81 -7.64
N LEU A 78 -2.32 28.97 -7.44
CA LEU A 78 -1.74 29.18 -6.11
C LEU A 78 -2.14 30.52 -5.50
N GLN A 79 -2.18 31.60 -6.29
CA GLN A 79 -2.66 32.92 -5.85
C GLN A 79 -4.14 32.87 -5.44
N ASN A 80 -4.93 32.05 -6.12
CA ASN A 80 -6.34 31.81 -5.80
C ASN A 80 -6.57 30.86 -4.61
N LEU A 81 -5.53 30.20 -4.08
CA LEU A 81 -5.67 29.44 -2.84
C LEU A 81 -5.96 30.41 -1.69
N LYS A 82 -7.06 30.19 -0.98
CA LYS A 82 -7.39 30.94 0.23
C LYS A 82 -6.36 30.66 1.31
N PHE A 83 -5.41 31.57 1.45
CA PHE A 83 -4.40 31.55 2.48
C PHE A 83 -4.87 32.40 3.67
N ASP A 84 -4.99 31.78 4.85
CA ASP A 84 -5.14 32.54 6.09
C ASP A 84 -3.76 32.92 6.65
N PRO A 85 -3.36 34.21 6.61
CA PRO A 85 -2.07 34.67 7.14
C PRO A 85 -1.98 34.61 8.67
N LYS A 86 -3.09 34.38 9.37
CA LYS A 86 -3.10 34.15 10.83
C LYS A 86 -2.84 32.69 11.19
N ASN A 87 -2.95 31.77 10.24
CA ASN A 87 -2.64 30.36 10.46
C ASN A 87 -1.12 30.14 10.43
N LYS A 88 -0.55 29.68 11.55
CA LYS A 88 0.90 29.46 11.69
C LYS A 88 1.44 28.39 10.73
N ASP A 89 0.67 27.34 10.44
CA ASP A 89 1.11 26.25 9.56
C ASP A 89 1.21 26.71 8.11
N HIS A 90 0.23 27.50 7.69
CA HIS A 90 0.19 28.22 6.43
C HIS A 90 1.43 29.11 6.26
N VAL A 91 1.72 29.97 7.23
CA VAL A 91 2.90 30.87 7.20
C VAL A 91 4.21 30.09 7.17
N GLN A 92 4.32 28.98 7.93
CA GLN A 92 5.49 28.12 7.87
C GLN A 92 5.65 27.40 6.52
N PHE A 93 4.55 26.98 5.90
CA PHE A 93 4.55 26.32 4.60
C PHE A 93 5.05 27.28 3.50
N ILE A 94 4.53 28.51 3.44
CA ILE A 94 4.98 29.50 2.46
C ILE A 94 6.46 29.83 2.64
N LYS A 95 6.94 30.01 3.88
CA LYS A 95 8.38 30.29 4.14
C LYS A 95 9.32 29.19 3.61
N LYS A 96 8.83 27.96 3.45
CA LYS A 96 9.60 26.81 2.94
C LYS A 96 9.66 26.76 1.41
N ILE A 97 8.79 27.48 0.71
CA ILE A 97 8.72 27.51 -0.76
C ILE A 97 9.44 28.75 -1.26
N LYS A 98 10.63 28.56 -1.86
CA LYS A 98 11.41 29.66 -2.45
C LYS A 98 11.36 29.67 -3.98
N SER A 99 10.92 28.56 -4.57
CA SER A 99 10.81 28.37 -6.02
C SER A 99 9.68 27.38 -6.36
N LEU A 100 9.26 27.38 -7.63
CA LEU A 100 8.32 26.37 -8.14
C LEU A 100 8.84 24.93 -7.97
N ASN A 101 10.15 24.72 -8.10
CA ASN A 101 10.77 23.41 -7.89
C ASN A 101 10.62 22.94 -6.42
N ASP A 102 10.72 23.85 -5.45
CA ASP A 102 10.49 23.53 -4.04
C ASP A 102 9.04 23.10 -3.82
N LEU A 103 8.08 23.82 -4.42
CA LEU A 103 6.66 23.47 -4.34
C LEU A 103 6.39 22.09 -4.93
N ILE A 104 6.93 21.78 -6.12
CA ILE A 104 6.81 20.47 -6.75
C ILE A 104 7.44 19.39 -5.86
N GLY A 105 8.60 19.67 -5.27
CA GLY A 105 9.27 18.79 -4.31
C GLY A 105 8.39 18.48 -3.10
N TYR A 106 7.82 19.51 -2.47
CA TYR A 106 6.90 19.37 -1.33
C TYR A 106 5.63 18.61 -1.70
N PHE A 107 5.02 18.92 -2.85
CA PHE A 107 3.85 18.22 -3.34
C PHE A 107 4.14 16.73 -3.55
N ASN A 108 5.25 16.40 -4.22
CA ASN A 108 5.67 15.01 -4.41
C ASN A 108 5.93 14.30 -3.08
N GLN A 109 6.63 14.93 -2.13
CA GLN A 109 6.87 14.33 -0.81
C GLN A 109 5.58 14.09 -0.03
N SER A 110 4.67 15.07 0.01
CA SER A 110 3.37 14.95 0.68
C SER A 110 2.49 13.87 0.04
N PHE A 111 2.51 13.79 -1.30
CA PHE A 111 1.81 12.76 -2.05
C PHE A 111 2.39 11.36 -1.77
N LEU A 112 3.72 11.21 -1.78
CA LEU A 112 4.40 9.96 -1.43
C LEU A 112 4.10 9.54 0.02
N LYS A 113 4.07 10.49 0.96
CA LYS A 113 3.65 10.22 2.35
C LYS A 113 2.22 9.72 2.41
N ARG A 114 1.29 10.33 1.66
CA ARG A 114 -0.12 9.90 1.59
C ARG A 114 -0.31 8.55 0.91
N ARG A 115 0.50 8.22 -0.11
CA ARG A 115 0.46 6.92 -0.79
C ARG A 115 0.87 5.75 0.10
N LYS A 116 1.68 6.00 1.12
CA LYS A 116 2.07 4.98 2.09
C LYS A 116 0.96 4.66 3.09
N LEU A 117 -0.06 5.51 3.21
CA LEU A 117 -1.14 5.30 4.18
C LEU A 117 -2.01 4.12 3.75
N ILE A 118 -2.27 3.21 4.69
CA ILE A 118 -3.20 2.11 4.50
C ILE A 118 -4.63 2.64 4.69
N ARG A 119 -5.50 2.27 3.76
CA ARG A 119 -6.88 2.75 3.61
C ARG A 119 -7.83 1.57 3.56
N SER A 120 -9.10 1.76 3.90
CA SER A 120 -10.13 0.74 3.65
C SER A 120 -10.12 0.34 2.17
N GLY A 121 -10.14 -0.97 1.89
CA GLY A 121 -9.98 -1.56 0.56
C GLY A 121 -8.52 -1.70 0.08
N SER A 122 -7.52 -1.38 0.90
CA SER A 122 -6.11 -1.53 0.49
C SER A 122 -5.74 -3.00 0.37
N CYS A 123 -5.05 -3.34 -0.72
CA CYS A 123 -4.43 -4.63 -0.90
C CYS A 123 -3.05 -4.64 -0.22
N ILE A 124 -2.88 -5.48 0.79
CA ILE A 124 -1.69 -5.55 1.65
C ILE A 124 -1.09 -6.95 1.66
N SER A 125 0.12 -7.06 2.20
CA SER A 125 0.76 -8.33 2.55
C SER A 125 1.25 -8.24 3.99
N LEU A 126 1.05 -9.29 4.79
CA LEU A 126 1.50 -9.31 6.18
C LEU A 126 2.72 -10.21 6.29
N LYS A 127 3.90 -9.62 6.53
CA LYS A 127 5.16 -10.36 6.67
C LYS A 127 5.49 -10.53 8.14
N HIS A 128 5.54 -11.75 8.63
CA HIS A 128 5.96 -12.08 9.97
C HIS A 128 7.39 -11.60 10.22
N VAL A 129 7.61 -10.81 11.27
CA VAL A 129 8.91 -10.17 11.54
C VAL A 129 9.96 -11.19 11.95
N ALA A 130 9.61 -12.20 12.74
CA ALA A 130 10.59 -13.15 13.25
C ALA A 130 11.11 -14.11 12.17
N THR A 131 10.22 -14.66 11.33
CA THR A 131 10.59 -15.66 10.31
C THR A 131 10.74 -15.09 8.90
N GLY A 132 10.27 -13.86 8.66
CA GLY A 132 10.26 -13.25 7.33
C GLY A 132 9.27 -13.87 6.35
N LYS A 133 8.38 -14.76 6.81
CA LYS A 133 7.35 -15.42 6.00
C LYS A 133 6.07 -14.60 5.94
N TYR A 134 5.24 -14.83 4.93
CA TYR A 134 4.01 -14.09 4.67
C TYR A 134 2.78 -14.84 5.15
N LEU A 135 1.87 -14.15 5.82
CA LEU A 135 0.55 -14.68 6.17
C LEU A 135 -0.19 -15.05 4.89
N THR A 136 -0.56 -16.33 4.78
CA THR A 136 -1.06 -16.93 3.55
C THR A 136 -2.24 -17.83 3.88
N SER A 137 -3.23 -17.87 3.00
CA SER A 137 -4.31 -18.85 3.03
C SER A 137 -4.46 -19.50 1.66
N CYS A 138 -4.87 -20.76 1.63
CA CYS A 138 -5.12 -21.49 0.39
C CYS A 138 -6.39 -22.34 0.50
N ASN A 139 -6.86 -22.85 -0.63
CA ASN A 139 -8.07 -23.68 -0.72
C ASN A 139 -7.83 -25.12 -0.23
N MET A 140 -7.17 -25.26 0.92
CA MET A 140 -7.04 -26.49 1.69
C MET A 140 -7.66 -26.27 3.05
N HIS A 141 -8.30 -27.30 3.58
CA HIS A 141 -9.11 -27.18 4.79
C HIS A 141 -8.54 -28.01 5.93
N TYR A 142 -8.68 -27.53 7.16
CA TYR A 142 -8.39 -28.35 8.32
C TYR A 142 -9.27 -29.62 8.31
N LYS A 143 -8.69 -30.78 8.62
CA LYS A 143 -9.43 -32.06 8.67
C LYS A 143 -10.25 -32.19 9.95
N THR A 144 -9.83 -31.49 10.99
CA THR A 144 -10.45 -31.36 12.32
C THR A 144 -10.67 -29.88 12.63
N GLY A 145 -11.26 -29.54 13.78
CA GLY A 145 -11.48 -28.13 14.14
C GLY A 145 -12.54 -27.46 13.28
N SER A 146 -12.29 -26.23 12.83
CA SER A 146 -13.28 -25.43 12.08
C SER A 146 -13.65 -26.01 10.72
N LYS A 147 -12.76 -26.83 10.14
CA LYS A 147 -12.80 -27.24 8.72
C LYS A 147 -12.76 -26.06 7.74
N GLY A 148 -12.39 -24.87 8.20
CA GLY A 148 -12.17 -23.69 7.37
C GLY A 148 -10.89 -23.79 6.57
N SER A 149 -10.71 -22.85 5.64
CA SER A 149 -9.48 -22.73 4.85
C SER A 149 -8.28 -22.49 5.77
N ILE A 150 -7.19 -23.21 5.55
CA ILE A 150 -6.01 -23.10 6.41
C ILE A 150 -5.33 -21.74 6.26
N VAL A 151 -4.74 -21.29 7.36
CA VAL A 151 -3.89 -20.08 7.40
C VAL A 151 -2.52 -20.49 7.91
N PHE A 152 -1.48 -20.07 7.20
CA PHE A 152 -0.10 -20.47 7.46
C PHE A 152 0.89 -19.37 7.05
N ALA A 153 2.14 -19.50 7.48
CA ALA A 153 3.21 -18.58 7.09
C ALA A 153 4.06 -19.17 5.95
N SER A 154 4.05 -18.54 4.77
CA SER A 154 4.76 -19.01 3.57
C SER A 154 6.02 -18.20 3.27
N GLN A 155 7.08 -18.86 2.80
CA GLN A 155 8.32 -18.18 2.39
C GLN A 155 8.12 -17.33 1.13
N THR A 156 7.26 -17.78 0.23
CA THR A 156 6.99 -17.11 -1.04
C THR A 156 5.84 -16.13 -0.88
N LEU A 157 6.00 -14.90 -1.38
CA LEU A 157 4.87 -14.02 -1.64
C LEU A 157 4.10 -14.58 -2.84
N SER A 158 3.24 -15.57 -2.58
CA SER A 158 2.38 -16.17 -3.60
C SER A 158 1.30 -15.17 -4.01
N ASN A 159 1.03 -15.07 -5.32
CA ASN A 159 0.42 -13.88 -5.92
C ASN A 159 -0.91 -13.41 -5.30
N LEU A 160 -1.83 -14.30 -4.95
CA LEU A 160 -3.15 -13.96 -4.40
C LEU A 160 -3.34 -14.51 -2.98
N ASN A 161 -2.84 -15.72 -2.71
CA ASN A 161 -2.99 -16.40 -1.41
C ASN A 161 -2.29 -15.65 -0.26
N SER A 162 -1.23 -14.90 -0.54
CA SER A 162 -0.51 -14.08 0.45
C SER A 162 -0.96 -12.61 0.47
N LEU A 163 -1.99 -12.25 -0.32
CA LEU A 163 -2.54 -10.90 -0.37
C LEU A 163 -3.87 -10.82 0.36
N TRP A 164 -4.03 -9.75 1.11
CA TRP A 164 -5.21 -9.48 1.92
C TRP A 164 -5.78 -8.11 1.56
N ILE A 165 -7.11 -7.99 1.55
CA ILE A 165 -7.79 -6.70 1.48
C ILE A 165 -8.16 -6.33 2.90
N VAL A 166 -7.62 -5.21 3.39
CA VAL A 166 -8.00 -4.65 4.69
C VAL A 166 -9.09 -3.61 4.49
N SER A 167 -10.17 -3.74 5.25
CA SER A 167 -11.34 -2.86 5.14
C SER A 167 -11.82 -2.46 6.53
N ASP A 168 -12.26 -1.20 6.65
CA ASP A 168 -12.88 -0.65 7.84
C ASP A 168 -14.36 -1.06 7.90
N PHE A 169 -14.83 -1.50 9.07
CA PHE A 169 -16.24 -1.87 9.26
C PHE A 169 -17.17 -0.66 9.18
N GLU A 170 -16.75 0.46 9.75
CA GLU A 170 -17.61 1.63 9.93
C GLU A 170 -17.60 2.52 8.67
N ASN A 171 -16.67 2.30 7.74
CA ASN A 171 -16.49 3.11 6.51
C ASN A 171 -16.34 4.62 6.74
N GLU A 172 -16.15 5.07 7.98
CA GLU A 172 -16.19 6.49 8.34
C GLU A 172 -14.85 7.21 8.13
N SER A 173 -13.73 6.49 7.93
CA SER A 173 -12.41 7.12 7.88
C SER A 173 -11.47 6.56 6.81
N ASN A 174 -10.81 7.47 6.09
CA ASN A 174 -9.85 7.12 5.05
C ASN A 174 -8.61 8.02 5.19
N PRO A 175 -7.66 7.70 6.10
CA PRO A 175 -6.99 6.39 6.28
C PRO A 175 -7.27 5.65 7.61
N ILE A 176 -6.86 4.36 7.69
CA ILE A 176 -7.04 3.50 8.88
C ILE A 176 -6.17 3.97 10.05
N VAL A 177 -6.75 3.98 11.25
CA VAL A 177 -6.18 4.47 12.50
C VAL A 177 -5.93 3.33 13.49
N TYR A 178 -4.71 3.30 14.05
CA TYR A 178 -4.31 2.35 15.10
C TYR A 178 -5.24 2.36 16.30
N GLY A 179 -5.59 1.17 16.80
CA GLY A 179 -6.33 1.00 18.04
C GLY A 179 -7.73 1.63 18.06
N LYS A 180 -8.23 2.14 16.92
CA LYS A 180 -9.54 2.79 16.81
C LYS A 180 -10.43 2.10 15.78
N ASN A 181 -9.95 1.93 14.55
CA ASN A 181 -10.76 1.30 13.52
C ASN A 181 -10.83 -0.21 13.75
N LYS A 182 -12.05 -0.74 13.73
CA LYS A 182 -12.33 -2.16 13.60
C LYS A 182 -12.22 -2.53 12.13
N VAL A 183 -11.35 -3.47 11.82
CA VAL A 183 -11.07 -3.87 10.45
C VAL A 183 -11.32 -5.35 10.24
N TYR A 184 -11.55 -5.76 9.00
CA TYR A 184 -11.51 -7.16 8.59
C TYR A 184 -10.50 -7.35 7.47
N PHE A 185 -9.98 -8.57 7.36
CA PHE A 185 -9.02 -8.94 6.32
C PHE A 185 -9.59 -10.05 5.46
N LEU A 186 -9.86 -9.73 4.20
CA LEU A 186 -10.30 -10.67 3.17
C LEU A 186 -9.09 -11.23 2.43
N ASN A 187 -8.88 -12.54 2.45
CA ASN A 187 -7.85 -13.17 1.66
C ASN A 187 -8.22 -13.18 0.17
N LYS A 188 -7.32 -12.75 -0.71
CA LYS A 188 -7.61 -12.70 -2.16
C LYS A 188 -7.57 -14.06 -2.85
N GLY A 189 -6.87 -15.03 -2.29
CA GLY A 189 -6.75 -16.38 -2.84
C GLY A 189 -8.01 -17.21 -2.66
N VAL A 190 -8.53 -17.24 -1.42
CA VAL A 190 -9.73 -18.03 -1.05
C VAL A 190 -11.03 -17.22 -1.05
N ASN A 191 -10.96 -15.89 -1.10
CA ASN A 191 -12.11 -14.98 -0.99
C ASN A 191 -12.92 -15.20 0.30
N GLU A 192 -12.20 -15.33 1.42
CA GLU A 192 -12.73 -15.55 2.76
C GLU A 192 -11.97 -14.66 3.76
N ASN A 193 -12.64 -14.24 4.84
CA ASN A 193 -12.05 -13.41 5.88
C ASN A 193 -11.31 -14.25 6.90
N ILE A 194 -10.21 -13.72 7.43
CA ILE A 194 -9.50 -14.33 8.54
C ILE A 194 -10.33 -14.25 9.84
N PHE A 195 -10.28 -15.32 10.62
CA PHE A 195 -10.77 -15.32 11.99
C PHE A 195 -9.86 -16.17 12.88
N ILE A 196 -9.88 -15.85 14.18
CA ILE A 196 -9.23 -16.64 15.22
C ILE A 196 -10.33 -17.36 15.98
N SER A 197 -10.29 -18.69 16.05
CA SER A 197 -11.34 -19.48 16.68
C SER A 197 -11.31 -19.35 18.21
N GLY A 198 -12.49 -19.17 18.82
CA GLY A 198 -12.68 -19.30 20.26
C GLY A 198 -12.93 -20.73 20.76
N ASP A 199 -13.12 -21.68 19.84
CA ASP A 199 -13.59 -23.04 20.14
C ASP A 199 -12.62 -24.13 19.68
N TYR A 200 -11.88 -23.87 18.60
CA TYR A 200 -11.00 -24.86 17.96
C TYR A 200 -9.53 -24.62 18.26
N LYS A 201 -8.80 -25.72 18.46
CA LYS A 201 -7.37 -25.69 18.78
C LYS A 201 -6.52 -25.97 17.54
N SER A 202 -5.40 -25.27 17.45
CA SER A 202 -4.45 -25.40 16.37
C SER A 202 -3.77 -26.79 16.40
N PRO A 203 -3.41 -27.35 15.23
CA PRO A 203 -2.99 -28.75 15.14
C PRO A 203 -1.68 -29.11 15.87
N SER A 204 -0.73 -28.17 15.97
CA SER A 204 0.64 -28.46 16.44
C SER A 204 0.83 -28.07 17.89
N THR A 205 0.39 -26.86 18.27
CA THR A 205 0.65 -26.31 19.60
C THR A 205 -0.56 -26.29 20.52
N GLY A 206 -1.77 -26.54 20.00
CA GLY A 206 -2.99 -26.47 20.81
C GLY A 206 -3.38 -25.04 21.24
N ASN A 207 -2.81 -24.03 20.58
CA ASN A 207 -3.27 -22.64 20.68
C ASN A 207 -4.60 -22.47 19.92
N TRP A 208 -5.12 -21.26 19.77
CA TRP A 208 -6.35 -21.06 19.01
C TRP A 208 -6.11 -21.21 17.51
N GLU A 209 -6.98 -21.95 16.83
CA GLU A 209 -6.92 -22.16 15.39
C GLU A 209 -7.16 -20.84 14.64
N VAL A 210 -6.36 -20.59 13.60
CA VAL A 210 -6.57 -19.46 12.67
C VAL A 210 -6.95 -20.05 11.31
N SER A 211 -8.06 -19.55 10.77
CA SER A 211 -8.66 -20.04 9.53
C SER A 211 -9.32 -18.89 8.76
N CYS A 212 -9.76 -19.17 7.53
CA CYS A 212 -10.65 -18.28 6.79
C CYS A 212 -12.07 -18.84 6.66
N THR A 213 -13.05 -17.94 6.63
CA THR A 213 -14.48 -18.21 6.44
C THR A 213 -15.18 -17.05 5.72
N ARG A 214 -16.41 -17.25 5.25
CA ARG A 214 -17.18 -16.20 4.56
C ARG A 214 -17.75 -15.13 5.49
N GLU A 215 -17.88 -15.45 6.76
CA GLU A 215 -18.29 -14.50 7.79
C GLU A 215 -17.21 -13.43 8.00
N ILE A 216 -17.62 -12.26 8.47
CA ILE A 216 -16.72 -11.13 8.70
C ILE A 216 -16.45 -11.06 10.20
N TYR A 217 -15.17 -10.97 10.57
CA TYR A 217 -14.74 -10.89 11.96
C TYR A 217 -13.99 -9.58 12.21
N GLU A 218 -14.28 -8.95 13.34
CA GLU A 218 -13.64 -7.71 13.77
C GLU A 218 -12.23 -7.94 14.33
N HIS A 219 -11.26 -7.23 13.75
CA HIS A 219 -9.88 -7.17 14.21
C HIS A 219 -9.47 -5.73 14.52
N LEU A 220 -8.54 -5.59 15.46
CA LEU A 220 -7.88 -4.33 15.79
C LEU A 220 -6.41 -4.40 15.37
N ILE A 221 -5.93 -3.35 14.69
CA ILE A 221 -4.51 -3.20 14.40
C ILE A 221 -3.87 -2.30 15.45
N GLU A 222 -2.89 -2.82 16.17
CA GLU A 222 -2.12 -2.09 17.18
C GLU A 222 -0.69 -1.84 16.65
N SER A 223 -0.09 -0.71 17.05
CA SER A 223 1.28 -0.35 16.70
C SER A 223 2.23 -0.62 17.87
N ASP A 224 3.44 -1.08 17.55
CA ASP A 224 4.56 -1.13 18.50
C ASP A 224 5.31 0.23 18.57
N SER A 225 4.92 1.22 17.75
CA SER A 225 5.64 2.48 17.65
C SER A 225 5.37 3.40 18.85
N THR A 226 6.40 3.64 19.66
CA THR A 226 6.46 4.70 20.69
C THR A 226 6.61 6.11 20.09
N ASN A 227 6.36 6.28 18.79
CA ASN A 227 6.60 7.55 18.10
C ASN A 227 5.47 8.54 18.41
N ASN A 228 5.76 9.44 19.34
CA ASN A 228 5.01 10.64 19.74
C ASN A 228 4.77 11.69 18.61
N ASN A 229 4.64 11.27 17.35
CA ASN A 229 4.37 12.18 16.23
C ASN A 229 2.97 11.93 15.69
N ASP A 230 1.96 12.57 16.31
CA ASP A 230 0.64 13.06 15.84
C ASP A 230 -0.12 12.38 14.69
N THR A 231 0.29 11.19 14.24
CA THR A 231 -0.32 10.49 13.12
C THR A 231 -0.61 9.07 13.54
N TYR A 232 -1.81 8.88 14.06
CA TYR A 232 -2.37 7.57 14.41
C TYR A 232 -2.66 6.68 13.17
N TYR A 233 -2.31 7.12 11.96
CA TYR A 233 -2.58 6.39 10.72
C TYR A 233 -1.53 5.34 10.40
N ILE A 234 -2.00 4.19 9.94
CA ILE A 234 -1.16 3.05 9.53
C ILE A 234 -0.47 3.36 8.20
N LYS A 235 0.83 3.07 8.10
CA LYS A 235 1.61 3.18 6.87
C LYS A 235 2.21 1.83 6.48
N SER A 236 2.39 1.64 5.17
CA SER A 236 3.16 0.53 4.65
C SER A 236 4.59 0.53 5.21
N LYS A 237 5.07 -0.68 5.53
CA LYS A 237 6.33 -1.03 6.19
C LYS A 237 6.39 -0.73 7.69
N GLU A 238 5.27 -0.43 8.33
CA GLU A 238 5.20 -0.35 9.79
C GLU A 238 5.04 -1.74 10.41
N ILE A 239 5.54 -1.88 11.64
CA ILE A 239 5.39 -3.11 12.43
C ILE A 239 4.12 -2.98 13.26
N ILE A 240 3.23 -3.94 13.09
CA ILE A 240 1.93 -4.01 13.72
C ILE A 240 1.75 -5.34 14.43
N ASN A 241 0.75 -5.41 15.30
CA ASN A 241 0.15 -6.65 15.74
C ASN A 241 -1.36 -6.60 15.47
N ILE A 242 -1.99 -7.77 15.35
CA ILE A 242 -3.40 -7.91 15.00
C ILE A 242 -4.10 -8.65 16.13
N ARG A 243 -5.16 -8.07 16.65
CA ARG A 243 -5.96 -8.62 17.75
C ARG A 243 -7.38 -8.90 17.28
N ASP A 244 -7.86 -10.11 17.52
CA ASP A 244 -9.26 -10.48 17.33
C ASP A 244 -10.14 -9.84 18.42
N MET A 245 -11.25 -9.22 18.06
CA MET A 245 -12.12 -8.51 19.01
C MET A 245 -13.35 -9.32 19.46
N GLU A 246 -13.69 -10.39 18.75
CA GLU A 246 -14.97 -11.09 18.96
C GLU A 246 -14.87 -12.24 19.96
N THR A 247 -13.91 -13.12 19.77
CA THR A 247 -13.96 -14.42 20.45
C THR A 247 -13.23 -14.40 21.77
N ASN A 248 -12.09 -13.69 21.87
CA ASN A 248 -11.22 -13.84 23.04
C ASN A 248 -10.09 -12.80 23.23
N ASN A 249 -10.07 -11.68 22.50
CA ASN A 249 -8.94 -10.72 22.51
C ASN A 249 -7.59 -11.38 22.15
N CYS A 250 -7.64 -12.42 21.32
CA CYS A 250 -6.48 -13.20 20.90
C CYS A 250 -5.59 -12.38 19.96
N ILE A 251 -4.28 -12.61 20.06
CA ILE A 251 -3.27 -11.97 19.22
C ILE A 251 -2.85 -12.96 18.13
N LEU A 252 -2.72 -12.48 16.89
CA LEU A 252 -2.24 -13.26 15.76
C LEU A 252 -0.73 -13.51 15.88
N HIS A 253 -0.36 -14.79 15.97
CA HIS A 253 0.99 -15.26 16.26
C HIS A 253 1.50 -16.22 15.20
N SER A 254 2.78 -16.16 14.89
CA SER A 254 3.44 -17.19 14.08
C SER A 254 4.78 -17.62 14.68
N HIS A 255 5.14 -18.87 14.45
CA HIS A 255 6.24 -19.54 15.10
C HIS A 255 6.74 -20.67 14.18
N GLU A 256 7.88 -21.29 14.48
CA GLU A 256 8.51 -22.27 13.58
C GLU A 256 7.94 -23.69 13.71
N PHE A 257 6.78 -23.86 14.33
CA PHE A 257 6.15 -25.17 14.45
C PHE A 257 5.38 -25.51 13.17
N PRO A 258 5.56 -26.70 12.61
CA PRO A 258 4.84 -27.13 11.43
C PRO A 258 3.60 -27.97 11.76
N PHE A 259 2.60 -27.94 10.88
CA PHE A 259 1.54 -28.95 10.78
C PHE A 259 1.49 -29.55 9.36
N THR A 260 0.88 -30.72 9.21
CA THR A 260 0.78 -31.42 7.91
C THR A 260 -0.67 -31.69 7.54
N ILE A 261 -1.03 -31.42 6.29
CA ILE A 261 -2.31 -31.78 5.68
C ILE A 261 -2.03 -32.38 4.31
N ASP A 262 -2.62 -33.54 4.02
CA ASP A 262 -2.53 -34.22 2.71
C ASP A 262 -1.08 -34.34 2.18
N ASN A 263 -0.13 -34.69 3.07
CA ASN A 263 1.32 -34.80 2.84
C ASN A 263 2.08 -33.50 2.54
N GLU A 264 1.43 -32.34 2.65
CA GLU A 264 2.10 -31.04 2.60
C GLU A 264 2.29 -30.46 4.01
N THR A 265 3.44 -29.82 4.23
CA THR A 265 3.82 -29.25 5.53
C THR A 265 3.75 -27.73 5.50
N TYR A 266 3.08 -27.14 6.48
CA TYR A 266 2.85 -25.71 6.61
C TYR A 266 3.37 -25.18 7.94
N GLN A 267 3.84 -23.94 7.97
CA GLN A 267 4.18 -23.27 9.22
C GLN A 267 2.91 -22.79 9.90
N GLU A 268 2.72 -23.19 11.16
CA GLU A 268 1.56 -22.85 11.97
C GLU A 268 1.46 -21.33 12.21
N VAL A 269 0.23 -20.85 12.11
CA VAL A 269 -0.21 -19.52 12.54
C VAL A 269 -1.36 -19.74 13.50
N VAL A 270 -1.30 -19.10 14.67
CA VAL A 270 -2.21 -19.35 15.78
C VAL A 270 -2.71 -18.06 16.39
N GLY A 271 -3.82 -18.13 17.11
CA GLY A 271 -4.21 -17.12 18.08
C GLY A 271 -3.75 -17.52 19.46
N HIS A 272 -3.21 -16.60 20.23
CA HIS A 272 -2.93 -16.84 21.65
C HIS A 272 -3.37 -15.67 22.51
N LYS A 273 -3.46 -15.93 23.82
CA LYS A 273 -3.68 -14.91 24.85
C LYS A 273 -2.35 -14.62 25.54
N GLY A 274 -2.10 -13.36 25.86
CA GLY A 274 -0.90 -12.98 26.61
C GLY A 274 -0.43 -11.58 26.27
N ARG A 275 0.82 -11.32 26.64
CA ARG A 275 1.53 -10.09 26.25
C ARG A 275 2.05 -10.27 24.83
N VAL A 276 2.05 -9.17 24.08
CA VAL A 276 2.66 -9.10 22.75
C VAL A 276 4.16 -9.38 22.88
N ASP A 277 4.66 -10.31 22.07
CA ASP A 277 6.08 -10.64 21.95
C ASP A 277 6.59 -10.47 20.50
N ARG A 278 7.76 -11.03 20.19
CA ARG A 278 8.40 -10.89 18.88
C ARG A 278 7.66 -11.64 17.76
N ASN A 279 6.99 -12.74 18.08
CA ASN A 279 6.29 -13.63 17.16
C ASN A 279 4.86 -13.16 16.81
N ASP A 280 4.44 -12.06 17.44
CA ASP A 280 3.16 -11.38 17.18
C ASP A 280 3.29 -10.22 16.20
N LYS A 281 4.52 -9.96 15.75
CA LYS A 281 4.86 -8.78 14.98
C LYS A 281 4.79 -9.06 13.48
N TRP A 282 4.03 -8.24 12.78
CA TRP A 282 3.82 -8.30 11.33
C TRP A 282 4.20 -6.98 10.69
N CYS A 283 4.98 -7.01 9.63
CA CYS A 283 5.21 -5.86 8.77
C CYS A 283 4.11 -5.82 7.70
N ILE A 284 3.35 -4.73 7.67
CA ILE A 284 2.22 -4.50 6.74
C ILE A 284 2.62 -3.73 5.47
#